data_AF-A0A4Y2VAV5-F1
#
_entry.id   AF-A0A4Y2VAV5-F1
#
_cell.length_a   1.000
_cell.length_b   1.000
_cell.length_c   1.000
_cell.angle_alpha   90.00
_cell.angle_beta   90.00
_cell.angle_gamma   90.00
#
_symmetry.space_group_name_H-M   'P 1'
#
loop_
_entity.id
_entity.type
_entity.pdbx_description
1 polymer ?
#
loop_
_entity_poly.entity_id
_entity_poly.type
_entity_poly.pdbx_seq_one_letter_code
_entity_poly.pdbx_strand_id
1 'polypeptide(L)'
;MNIRELRNEKKKNKDWPVLLFDLQNVIPTPHVNISSQFYLRKLNVCNLTAYYTTTKQVYCALWSENLSGRDGNDTASAYHKILSVLTEENDISQLITWSDSCVAQNRNSTISNSVLHFLKDNPQAKSITMKYSTRAYKPAKQCLSIYHATKLYFIFSITFLIVLELRTTLL
;
A
#
# COMPACT_ATOMS: atom_id res chain seq x y z
N MET A 1 -22.55 -19.85 20.07
CA MET A 1 -22.36 -18.57 19.36
C MET A 1 -22.28 -18.85 17.87
N ASN A 2 -23.18 -18.30 17.06
CA ASN A 2 -23.31 -18.66 15.64
C ASN A 2 -22.27 -17.90 14.79
N ILE A 3 -21.63 -18.57 13.80
CA ILE A 3 -20.61 -17.96 12.90
C ILE A 3 -21.12 -16.68 12.23
N ARG A 4 -22.44 -16.60 11.98
CA ARG A 4 -23.11 -15.43 11.39
C ARG A 4 -23.15 -14.23 12.33
N GLU A 5 -23.32 -14.45 13.63
CA GLU A 5 -23.35 -13.41 14.65
C GLU A 5 -21.95 -12.83 14.86
N LEU A 6 -20.92 -13.68 14.90
CA LEU A 6 -19.50 -13.27 14.94
C LEU A 6 -19.08 -12.38 13.75
N ARG A 7 -19.60 -12.65 12.54
CA ARG A 7 -19.35 -11.80 11.35
C ARG A 7 -20.04 -10.44 11.47
N ASN A 8 -21.22 -10.40 12.07
CA ASN A 8 -21.98 -9.16 12.27
C ASN A 8 -21.42 -8.32 13.42
N GLU A 9 -20.83 -8.94 14.45
CA GLU A 9 -20.10 -8.24 15.51
C GLU A 9 -18.78 -7.64 15.02
N LYS A 10 -18.05 -8.32 14.12
CA LYS A 10 -16.86 -7.73 13.47
C LYS A 10 -17.19 -6.46 12.70
N LYS A 11 -18.33 -6.39 12.01
CA LYS A 11 -18.80 -5.19 11.32
C LYS A 11 -19.12 -4.00 12.24
N LYS A 12 -19.28 -4.23 13.55
CA LYS A 12 -19.58 -3.17 14.53
C LYS A 12 -18.33 -2.55 15.16
N ASN A 13 -17.15 -3.16 14.98
CA ASN A 13 -15.92 -2.47 15.32
C ASN A 13 -15.66 -1.38 14.28
N LYS A 14 -15.30 -0.19 14.76
CA LYS A 14 -14.84 0.92 13.93
C LYS A 14 -13.47 0.52 13.37
N ASP A 15 -13.49 -0.33 12.34
CA ASP A 15 -12.28 -0.82 11.71
C ASP A 15 -11.56 0.38 11.10
N TRP A 16 -10.30 0.55 11.48
CA TRP A 16 -9.44 1.55 10.86
C TRP A 16 -9.40 1.30 9.35
N PRO A 17 -9.47 2.34 8.52
CA PRO A 17 -9.37 2.15 7.07
C PRO A 17 -7.98 1.60 6.74
N VAL A 18 -7.99 0.45 6.07
CA VAL A 18 -6.77 -0.27 5.69
C VAL A 18 -6.65 -0.32 4.17
N LEU A 19 -5.51 0.16 3.66
CA LEU A 19 -5.11 0.02 2.26
C LEU A 19 -4.00 -1.04 2.16
N LEU A 20 -4.27 -2.12 1.44
CA LEU A 20 -3.25 -3.13 1.12
C LEU A 20 -2.78 -2.89 -0.30
N PHE A 21 -1.48 -2.75 -0.52
CA PHE A 21 -0.95 -2.57 -1.87
C PHE A 21 0.19 -3.52 -2.18
N ASP A 22 0.26 -3.95 -3.44
CA ASP A 22 1.27 -4.86 -3.94
C ASP A 22 1.60 -4.56 -5.42
N LEU A 23 2.86 -4.77 -5.79
CA LEU A 23 3.31 -4.56 -7.17
C LEU A 23 3.35 -5.91 -7.88
N GLN A 24 2.49 -6.09 -8.88
CA GLN A 24 2.41 -7.34 -9.62
C GLN A 24 3.69 -7.63 -10.41
N ASN A 25 3.84 -8.89 -10.84
CA ASN A 25 4.88 -9.22 -11.82
C ASN A 25 4.63 -8.47 -13.14
N VAL A 26 5.71 -8.20 -13.88
CA VAL A 26 5.64 -7.51 -15.17
C VAL A 26 4.71 -8.28 -16.12
N ILE A 27 3.79 -7.55 -16.74
CA ILE A 27 2.82 -8.09 -17.69
C ILE A 27 3.37 -7.85 -19.10
N PRO A 28 3.84 -8.90 -19.81
CA PRO A 28 4.27 -8.74 -21.19
C PRO A 28 3.06 -8.57 -22.11
N THR A 29 3.10 -7.55 -22.96
CA THR A 29 2.02 -7.21 -23.90
C THR A 29 2.57 -7.06 -25.33
N PRO A 30 1.84 -7.48 -26.37
CA PRO A 30 0.54 -8.14 -26.34
C PRO A 30 0.63 -9.63 -25.95
N HIS A 31 -0.40 -10.11 -25.26
CA HIS A 31 -0.54 -11.52 -24.88
C HIS A 31 -1.28 -12.29 -26.00
N VAL A 32 -0.53 -13.02 -26.82
CA VAL A 32 -1.06 -13.78 -27.95
C VAL A 32 -0.45 -15.19 -27.94
N ASN A 33 -1.28 -16.21 -28.17
CA ASN A 33 -0.86 -17.61 -28.15
C ASN A 33 -0.34 -18.08 -29.53
N ILE A 34 0.72 -17.45 -30.02
CA ILE A 34 1.38 -17.80 -31.29
C ILE A 34 2.87 -18.01 -31.02
N SER A 35 3.46 -19.05 -31.60
CA SER A 35 4.88 -19.38 -31.42
C SER A 35 5.82 -18.27 -31.89
N SER A 36 5.47 -17.54 -32.95
CA SER A 36 6.27 -16.41 -33.46
C SER A 36 6.41 -15.26 -32.46
N GLN A 37 5.45 -15.07 -31.54
CA GLN A 37 5.48 -14.05 -30.49
C GLN A 37 6.64 -14.27 -29.49
N PHE A 38 7.22 -15.46 -29.45
CA PHE A 38 8.41 -15.74 -28.64
C PHE A 38 9.63 -14.93 -29.11
N TYR A 39 9.76 -14.70 -30.43
CA TYR A 39 10.90 -14.03 -31.03
C TYR A 39 10.70 -12.51 -31.18
N LEU A 40 9.49 -12.02 -30.91
CA LEU A 40 9.18 -10.59 -31.00
C LEU A 40 9.43 -9.90 -29.66
N ARG A 41 9.85 -8.64 -29.72
CA ARG A 41 10.01 -7.78 -28.54
C ARG A 41 8.63 -7.52 -27.91
N LYS A 42 8.49 -7.85 -26.64
CA LYS A 42 7.27 -7.63 -25.85
C LYS A 42 7.38 -6.31 -25.10
N LEU A 43 6.29 -5.57 -25.05
CA LEU A 43 6.17 -4.37 -24.24
C LEU A 43 5.86 -4.77 -22.80
N ASN A 44 6.69 -4.32 -21.86
CA ASN A 44 6.48 -4.55 -20.45
C ASN A 44 5.49 -3.53 -19.87
N VAL A 45 4.45 -4.03 -19.20
CA VAL A 45 3.48 -3.20 -18.46
C VAL A 45 3.60 -3.54 -16.98
N CYS A 46 3.72 -2.51 -16.16
CA CYS A 46 3.71 -2.63 -14.70
C CYS A 46 2.31 -2.30 -14.18
N ASN A 47 1.92 -2.97 -13.10
CA ASN A 47 0.62 -2.76 -12.45
C ASN A 47 0.80 -2.76 -10.92
N LEU A 48 0.56 -1.60 -10.30
CA LEU A 48 0.48 -1.46 -8.86
C LEU A 48 -0.98 -1.56 -8.44
N THR A 49 -1.31 -2.57 -7.65
CA THR A 49 -2.68 -2.79 -7.17
C THR A 49 -2.80 -2.39 -5.71
N ALA A 50 -3.91 -1.74 -5.37
CA ALA A 50 -4.24 -1.39 -4.00
C ALA A 50 -5.69 -1.76 -3.69
N TYR A 51 -5.90 -2.53 -2.64
CA TYR A 51 -7.20 -2.93 -2.14
C TYR A 51 -7.55 -2.14 -0.89
N TYR A 52 -8.68 -1.43 -0.94
CA TYR A 52 -9.17 -0.66 0.18
C TYR A 52 -10.25 -1.43 0.94
N THR A 53 -10.00 -1.70 2.22
CA THR A 53 -10.81 -2.65 3.01
C THR A 53 -12.20 -2.11 3.35
N THR A 54 -12.34 -0.79 3.53
CA THR A 54 -13.59 -0.15 3.96
C THR A 54 -14.67 -0.23 2.89
N THR A 55 -14.36 0.23 1.66
CA THR A 55 -15.31 0.19 0.52
C THR A 55 -15.20 -1.10 -0.28
N LYS A 56 -14.17 -1.91 -0.04
CA LYS A 56 -13.82 -3.11 -0.82
C LYS A 56 -13.51 -2.81 -2.30
N GLN A 57 -13.08 -1.57 -2.58
CA GLN A 57 -12.65 -1.17 -3.92
C GLN A 57 -11.20 -1.58 -4.16
N VAL A 58 -10.89 -1.84 -5.43
CA VAL A 58 -9.54 -2.10 -5.91
C VAL A 58 -9.14 -0.98 -6.84
N TYR A 59 -8.00 -0.38 -6.58
CA TYR A 59 -7.35 0.59 -7.45
C TYR A 59 -6.19 -0.10 -8.17
N CYS A 60 -6.07 0.14 -9.46
CA CYS A 60 -4.99 -0.37 -10.29
C CYS A 60 -4.32 0.80 -11.02
N ALA A 61 -3.04 1.03 -10.74
CA ALA A 61 -2.23 1.98 -11.48
C ALA A 61 -1.38 1.21 -12.49
N LEU A 62 -1.69 1.37 -13.78
CA LEU A 62 -0.96 0.74 -14.87
C LEU A 62 -0.09 1.75 -15.60
N TRP A 63 1.13 1.35 -15.94
CA TRP A 63 2.01 2.11 -16.82
C TRP A 63 2.87 1.17 -17.68
N SER A 64 3.27 1.63 -18.86
CA SER A 64 4.13 0.89 -19.77
C SER A 64 5.60 1.30 -19.60
N GLU A 65 6.52 0.41 -20.00
CA GLU A 65 7.97 0.70 -20.00
C GLU A 65 8.36 1.93 -20.85
N ASN A 66 7.49 2.34 -21.78
CA ASN A 66 7.69 3.55 -22.58
C ASN A 66 7.50 4.85 -21.79
N LEU A 67 6.65 4.81 -20.75
CA LEU A 67 6.38 5.96 -19.89
C LEU A 67 7.42 6.06 -18.79
N SER A 68 7.64 4.96 -18.09
CA SER A 68 8.67 4.86 -17.07
C SER A 68 9.05 3.43 -16.77
N GLY A 69 10.15 3.26 -16.04
CA GLY A 69 10.67 1.99 -15.60
C GLY A 69 9.88 1.36 -14.46
N ARG A 70 10.58 0.57 -13.64
CA ARG A 70 10.03 -0.10 -12.45
C ARG A 70 10.81 0.31 -11.20
N ASP A 71 11.24 1.57 -11.15
CA ASP A 71 12.04 2.08 -10.06
C ASP A 71 11.16 2.51 -8.88
N GLY A 72 11.80 2.79 -7.74
CA GLY A 72 11.11 3.26 -6.55
C GLY A 72 10.33 4.57 -6.78
N ASN A 73 10.82 5.45 -7.65
CA ASN A 73 10.15 6.71 -8.01
C ASN A 73 8.83 6.47 -8.76
N ASP A 74 8.83 5.51 -9.70
CA ASP A 74 7.65 5.15 -10.49
C ASP A 74 6.57 4.56 -9.60
N THR A 75 6.99 3.64 -8.72
CA THR A 75 6.13 3.01 -7.73
C THR A 75 5.55 4.06 -6.76
N ALA A 76 6.37 5.03 -6.33
CA ALA A 76 5.94 6.09 -5.43
C ALA A 76 4.96 7.08 -6.09
N SER A 77 5.16 7.40 -7.37
CA SER A 77 4.24 8.23 -8.15
C SER A 77 2.90 7.53 -8.35
N ALA A 78 2.91 6.25 -8.75
CA ALA A 78 1.71 5.43 -8.88
C ALA A 78 0.95 5.33 -7.54
N TYR A 79 1.67 5.09 -6.44
CA TYR A 79 1.10 5.03 -5.11
C TYR A 79 0.50 6.38 -4.66
N HIS A 80 1.19 7.49 -4.91
CA HIS A 80 0.66 8.84 -4.65
C HIS A 80 -0.64 9.10 -5.42
N LYS A 81 -0.71 8.68 -6.69
CA LYS A 81 -1.91 8.82 -7.50
C LYS A 81 -3.08 8.02 -6.93
N ILE A 82 -2.83 6.78 -6.47
CA ILE A 82 -3.83 5.95 -5.79
C ILE A 82 -4.33 6.65 -4.52
N LEU A 83 -3.44 7.19 -3.68
CA LEU A 83 -3.83 7.91 -2.46
C LEU A 83 -4.68 9.15 -2.77
N SER A 84 -4.34 9.89 -3.84
CA SER A 84 -5.10 11.07 -4.26
C SER A 84 -6.53 10.71 -4.64
N VAL A 85 -6.70 9.69 -5.50
CA VAL A 85 -8.04 9.21 -5.90
C VAL A 85 -8.80 8.68 -4.68
N LEU A 86 -8.13 7.95 -3.79
CA LEU A 86 -8.73 7.40 -2.58
C LEU A 86 -9.29 8.49 -1.66
N THR A 87 -8.57 9.60 -1.49
CA THR A 87 -8.98 10.74 -0.65
C THR A 87 -10.04 11.62 -1.33
N GLU A 88 -10.04 11.71 -2.66
CA GLU A 88 -11.14 12.36 -3.40
C GLU A 88 -12.46 11.60 -3.23
N GLU A 89 -12.41 10.26 -3.21
CA GLU A 89 -13.59 9.41 -3.08
C GLU A 89 -14.06 9.20 -1.63
N ASN A 90 -13.17 9.38 -0.64
CA ASN A 90 -13.44 9.05 0.76
C ASN A 90 -12.84 10.10 1.72
N ASP A 91 -13.59 10.52 2.73
CA ASP A 91 -13.07 11.37 3.81
C ASP A 91 -12.22 10.53 4.79
N ILE A 92 -10.90 10.55 4.58
CA ILE A 92 -9.94 9.72 5.33
C ILE A 92 -9.08 10.62 6.23
N SER A 93 -9.40 10.59 7.53
CA SER A 93 -8.59 11.28 8.54
C SER A 93 -7.35 10.50 8.97
N GLN A 94 -7.43 9.17 9.06
CA GLN A 94 -6.32 8.30 9.44
C GLN A 94 -6.32 7.07 8.55
N LEU A 95 -5.18 6.65 8.03
CA LEU A 95 -5.06 5.51 7.12
C LEU A 95 -3.94 4.57 7.59
N ILE A 96 -4.19 3.26 7.56
CA ILE A 96 -3.14 2.26 7.74
C ILE A 96 -2.86 1.62 6.40
N THR A 97 -1.61 1.62 5.96
CA THR A 97 -1.20 0.95 4.73
C THR A 97 -0.35 -0.27 5.02
N TRP A 98 -0.58 -1.34 4.26
CA TRP A 98 0.17 -2.58 4.32
C TRP A 98 0.77 -2.90 2.97
N SER A 99 2.06 -3.25 2.98
CA SER A 99 2.75 -3.76 1.80
C SER A 99 3.66 -4.92 2.16
N ASP A 100 4.22 -5.55 1.12
CA ASP A 100 5.35 -6.44 1.29
C ASP A 100 6.59 -5.69 1.83
N SER A 101 7.62 -6.43 2.24
CA SER A 101 8.88 -5.87 2.76
C SER A 101 9.96 -5.70 1.68
N CYS A 102 9.57 -5.63 0.41
CA CYS A 102 10.52 -5.42 -0.68
C CYS A 102 11.17 -4.03 -0.55
N VAL A 103 12.46 -4.00 -0.23
CA VAL A 103 13.21 -2.75 -0.01
C VAL A 103 13.24 -1.88 -1.26
N ALA A 104 13.49 -2.48 -2.42
CA ALA A 104 13.60 -1.73 -3.67
C ALA A 104 12.28 -1.05 -4.07
N GLN A 105 11.13 -1.67 -3.76
CA GLN A 105 9.83 -1.23 -4.27
C GLN A 105 9.02 -0.47 -3.21
N ASN A 106 8.83 -1.06 -2.03
CA ASN A 106 7.83 -0.60 -1.06
C ASN A 106 8.46 -0.07 0.23
N ARG A 107 9.61 -0.62 0.66
CA ARG A 107 10.32 -0.23 1.89
C ARG A 107 11.57 0.62 1.58
N ASN A 108 11.38 1.75 0.89
CA ASN A 108 12.42 2.74 0.58
C ASN A 108 12.03 4.15 1.07
N SER A 109 13.00 5.07 1.06
CA SER A 109 12.78 6.48 1.44
C SER A 109 11.90 7.23 0.44
N THR A 110 11.87 6.81 -0.82
CA THR A 110 11.06 7.44 -1.87
C THR A 110 9.57 7.34 -1.57
N ILE A 111 9.08 6.16 -1.15
CA ILE A 111 7.68 5.98 -0.77
C ILE A 111 7.34 6.81 0.48
N SER A 112 8.22 6.83 1.49
CA SER A 112 8.01 7.67 2.69
C SER A 112 7.94 9.16 2.34
N ASN A 113 8.80 9.62 1.43
CA ASN A 113 8.80 10.99 0.95
C ASN A 113 7.54 11.32 0.14
N SER A 114 7.05 10.39 -0.68
CA SER A 114 5.80 10.62 -1.44
C SER A 114 4.58 10.70 -0.52
N VAL A 115 4.53 9.90 0.54
CA VAL A 115 3.49 10.01 1.59
C VAL A 115 3.59 11.33 2.34
N LEU A 116 4.80 11.78 2.67
CA LEU A 116 4.99 13.07 3.32
C LEU A 116 4.53 14.23 2.43
N HIS A 117 4.86 14.18 1.13
CA HIS A 117 4.38 15.15 0.15
C HIS A 117 2.86 15.15 0.08
N PHE A 118 2.24 13.97 -0.03
CA PHE A 118 0.79 13.80 -0.06
C PHE A 118 0.09 14.43 1.16
N LEU A 119 0.63 14.24 2.37
CA LEU A 119 0.08 14.80 3.61
C LEU A 119 0.18 16.34 3.67
N LYS A 120 1.20 16.93 3.02
CA LYS A 120 1.30 18.39 2.92
C LYS A 120 0.22 18.96 2.00
N ASP A 121 -0.05 18.27 0.89
CA ASP A 121 -1.05 18.71 -0.09
C ASP A 121 -2.49 18.50 0.39
N ASN A 122 -2.71 17.49 1.24
CA ASN A 122 -4.04 17.08 1.69
C ASN A 122 -4.17 17.17 3.23
N PRO A 123 -4.45 18.35 3.79
CA PRO A 123 -4.56 18.55 5.24
C PRO A 123 -5.72 17.79 5.90
N GLN A 124 -6.64 17.23 5.11
CA GLN A 124 -7.73 16.38 5.59
C GLN A 124 -7.21 15.05 6.16
N ALA A 125 -6.14 14.51 5.56
CA ALA A 125 -5.47 13.31 6.03
C ALA A 125 -4.49 13.68 7.16
N LYS A 126 -4.82 13.32 8.40
CA LYS A 126 -4.01 13.66 9.59
C LYS A 126 -2.82 12.74 9.79
N SER A 127 -2.97 11.45 9.49
CA SER A 127 -1.91 10.47 9.73
C SER A 127 -2.02 9.25 8.83
N ILE A 128 -0.91 8.87 8.20
CA ILE A 128 -0.76 7.62 7.45
C ILE A 128 0.26 6.75 8.17
N THR A 129 -0.14 5.54 8.58
CA THR A 129 0.75 4.56 9.22
C THR A 129 1.11 3.47 8.22
N MET A 130 2.38 3.40 7.83
CA MET A 130 2.90 2.38 6.92
C MET A 130 3.38 1.15 7.68
N LYS A 131 2.87 -0.03 7.33
CA LYS A 131 3.23 -1.31 7.95
C LYS A 131 3.79 -2.28 6.92
N TYR A 132 4.81 -3.02 7.33
CA TYR A 132 5.54 -3.99 6.52
C TYR A 132 5.67 -5.31 7.26
N SER A 133 5.78 -6.42 6.51
CA SER A 133 6.11 -7.71 7.10
C SER A 133 7.57 -7.73 7.60
N THR A 134 7.80 -8.09 8.86
CA THR A 134 9.16 -8.36 9.35
C THR A 134 9.51 -9.82 9.08
N ARG A 135 10.77 -10.08 8.71
CA ARG A 135 11.26 -11.45 8.53
C ARG A 135 11.24 -12.14 9.90
N ALA A 136 10.43 -13.18 10.06
CA ALA A 136 10.45 -14.01 11.27
C ALA A 136 11.78 -14.80 11.33
N TYR A 137 12.40 -14.89 12.51
CA TYR A 137 13.69 -15.53 12.77
C TYR A 137 13.69 -17.08 12.64
N LYS A 138 12.59 -17.71 12.19
CA LYS A 138 12.52 -19.17 11.95
C LYS A 138 11.81 -19.50 10.63
N PRO A 139 12.18 -20.61 9.94
CA PRO A 139 11.60 -20.98 8.66
C PRO A 139 10.26 -21.67 8.88
N ALA A 140 9.24 -20.89 9.23
CA ALA A 140 7.86 -21.31 9.06
C ALA A 140 7.35 -20.68 7.76
N LYS A 141 7.12 -21.52 6.75
CA LYS A 141 6.23 -21.19 5.64
C LYS A 141 4.90 -20.76 6.23
N GLN A 142 4.61 -19.46 6.26
CA GLN A 142 3.27 -18.94 6.43
C GLN A 142 3.23 -17.51 5.91
N CYS A 143 2.85 -17.37 4.63
CA CYS A 143 1.96 -16.28 4.24
C CYS A 143 0.66 -16.48 5.04
N LEU A 144 0.65 -16.06 6.31
CA LEU A 144 -0.58 -16.03 7.11
C LEU A 144 -1.31 -14.75 6.73
N SER A 145 -2.29 -14.95 5.86
CA SER A 145 -3.38 -14.02 5.57
C SER A 145 -3.87 -13.30 6.83
N ILE A 146 -3.85 -11.96 6.81
CA ILE A 146 -4.90 -10.98 7.20
C ILE A 146 -5.69 -11.17 8.52
N TYR A 147 -5.45 -12.18 9.35
CA TYR A 147 -6.20 -12.38 10.58
C TYR A 147 -5.24 -12.51 11.76
N HIS A 148 -5.41 -11.56 12.70
CA HIS A 148 -4.90 -11.58 14.07
C HIS A 148 -3.57 -10.85 14.34
N ALA A 149 -3.67 -9.57 14.73
CA ALA A 149 -2.68 -8.92 15.60
C ALA A 149 -3.29 -7.70 16.31
N THR A 150 -4.25 -7.94 17.20
CA THR A 150 -4.50 -7.04 18.34
C THR A 150 -3.64 -7.54 19.51
N LYS A 151 -2.79 -6.64 20.03
CA LYS A 151 -1.91 -6.77 21.21
C LYS A 151 -0.73 -7.76 21.10
N LEU A 152 0.45 -7.22 20.83
CA LEU A 152 1.64 -7.51 21.64
C LEU A 152 2.52 -6.25 21.71
N TYR A 153 2.89 -5.88 22.93
CA TYR A 153 3.54 -4.63 23.30
C TYR A 153 5.06 -4.65 23.02
N PHE A 154 5.57 -3.47 22.64
CA PHE A 154 6.80 -2.81 23.13
C PHE A 154 8.18 -3.48 22.93
N ILE A 155 9.16 -2.63 22.58
CA ILE A 155 10.62 -2.83 22.50
C ILE A 155 11.13 -3.27 21.11
N PHE A 156 11.19 -2.32 20.19
CA PHE A 156 12.45 -1.92 19.55
C PHE A 156 12.36 -0.42 19.23
N SER A 157 12.72 0.36 20.25
CA SER A 157 13.11 1.76 20.09
C SER A 157 14.37 1.79 19.22
N ILE A 158 14.34 2.55 18.12
CA ILE A 158 15.42 3.38 17.56
C ILE A 158 14.80 4.08 16.33
N THR A 159 14.34 5.31 16.58
CA THR A 159 14.32 6.47 15.67
C THR A 159 13.81 6.26 14.23
N PHE A 160 12.51 6.47 14.02
CA PHE A 160 12.01 7.33 12.94
C PHE A 160 10.59 7.82 13.29
N LEU A 161 10.53 8.54 14.41
CA LEU A 161 9.34 9.24 14.87
C LEU A 161 9.36 10.65 14.25
N ILE A 162 8.90 10.79 13.01
CA ILE A 162 8.46 12.12 12.51
C ILE A 162 7.02 12.29 12.99
N VAL A 163 6.90 12.62 14.28
CA VAL A 163 5.72 13.32 14.81
C VAL A 163 6.05 14.79 14.59
N LEU A 164 5.67 15.33 13.43
CA LEU A 164 5.61 16.78 13.24
C LEU A 164 4.24 17.22 13.74
N GLU A 165 4.20 17.57 15.02
CA GLU A 165 3.10 18.25 15.67
C GLU A 165 2.99 19.66 15.06
N LEU A 166 2.20 19.80 13.98
CA LEU A 166 1.80 21.10 13.45
C LEU A 166 0.80 21.73 14.43
N ARG A 167 1.36 22.31 15.48
CA ARG A 167 0.66 23.21 16.39
C ARG A 167 0.42 24.52 15.65
N THR A 168 -0.82 24.76 15.29
CA THR A 168 -1.38 26.10 15.07
C THR A 168 -0.97 27.02 16.22
N THR A 169 -0.14 28.04 15.95
CA THR A 169 -0.13 29.39 16.57
C THR A 169 1.13 30.17 16.14
N LEU A 170 0.91 31.40 15.63
CA LEU A 170 1.84 32.55 15.52
C LEU A 170 2.83 32.62 14.34
N LEU A 171 2.35 33.05 13.17
CA LEU A 171 2.65 34.35 12.51
C LEU A 171 2.09 34.34 11.08
#